data_AF-A0A1M3EDX6-F1
#
_entry.id   AF-A0A1M3EDX6-F1
#
_cell.length_a   1.000
_cell.length_b   1.000
_cell.length_c   1.000
_cell.angle_alpha   90.00
_cell.angle_beta   90.00
_cell.angle_gamma   90.00
#
_symmetry.space_group_name_H-M   'P 1'
#
loop_
_entity.id
_entity.type
_entity.pdbx_description
1 polymer ?
#
loop_
_entity_poly.entity_id
_entity_poly.type
_entity_poly.pdbx_seq_one_letter_code
_entity_poly.pdbx_strand_id
1 'polypeptide(L)'
;MSSYQLKLNNKGINKRNVTFSHLMAAFLLIIMGAVSATIIKALAETKAALVKSDIFFGVSGTYVLAGIIILFITIKYNKQITQKRSNSTKLRIFEILLLLPILIYCLMEQWYVPAAYAGIGIFGILYAFYYEFSSVKDKIVTIDDKGINNPQARTNFLAWEKVLRLIVRHQILTIEAQGNKLYQYDLQAGQSIDVASIEAFAAKRIKEEKKVIKNDW
;
A
#
# COMPACT_ATOMS: atom_id res chain seq x y z
N MET A 1 -15.61 -24.61 22.29
CA MET A 1 -15.28 -23.18 22.30
C MET A 1 -15.77 -22.58 21.00
N SER A 2 -16.70 -21.64 21.06
CA SER A 2 -17.22 -20.98 19.86
C SER A 2 -16.37 -19.74 19.61
N SER A 3 -15.69 -19.68 18.46
CA SER A 3 -14.93 -18.52 18.04
C SER A 3 -15.42 -18.09 16.67
N TYR A 4 -15.80 -16.82 16.56
CA TYR A 4 -16.28 -16.21 15.32
C TYR A 4 -15.23 -15.23 14.80
N GLN A 5 -14.97 -15.28 13.50
CA GLN A 5 -14.00 -14.42 12.84
C GLN A 5 -14.69 -13.61 11.77
N LEU A 6 -14.66 -12.29 11.92
CA LEU A 6 -15.25 -11.34 10.98
C LEU A 6 -14.14 -10.57 10.27
N LYS A 7 -14.10 -10.67 8.94
CA LYS A 7 -13.12 -9.94 8.14
C LYS A 7 -13.59 -8.52 7.93
N LEU A 8 -12.78 -7.56 8.37
CA LEU A 8 -13.05 -6.13 8.16
C LEU A 8 -12.68 -5.74 6.72
N ASN A 9 -13.49 -4.85 6.16
CA ASN A 9 -13.16 -4.14 4.95
C ASN A 9 -12.05 -3.13 5.26
N ASN A 10 -10.80 -3.50 4.97
CA ASN A 10 -9.71 -2.55 5.05
C ASN A 10 -9.92 -1.48 3.98
N LYS A 11 -9.83 -0.20 4.38
CA LYS A 11 -9.51 0.87 3.44
C LYS A 11 -8.15 0.51 2.84
N GLY A 12 -8.16 -0.11 1.67
CA GLY A 12 -6.95 -0.46 0.94
C GLY A 12 -6.14 0.80 0.60
N ILE A 13 -5.03 0.61 -0.10
CA ILE A 13 -4.19 1.72 -0.55
C ILE A 13 -5.05 2.70 -1.36
N ASN A 14 -4.83 3.99 -1.14
CA ASN A 14 -5.40 5.01 -2.01
C ASN A 14 -4.90 4.77 -3.44
N LYS A 15 -5.81 4.32 -4.31
CA LYS A 15 -5.52 4.00 -5.72
C LYS A 15 -4.86 5.16 -6.46
N ARG A 16 -5.21 6.40 -6.12
CA ARG A 16 -4.59 7.60 -6.70
C ARG A 16 -3.10 7.71 -6.36
N ASN A 17 -2.71 7.31 -5.15
CA ASN A 17 -1.30 7.34 -4.74
C ASN A 17 -0.48 6.30 -5.52
N VAL A 18 -1.04 5.11 -5.77
CA VAL A 18 -0.40 4.09 -6.61
C VAL A 18 -0.17 4.63 -8.02
N THR A 19 -1.20 5.15 -8.69
CA THR A 19 -1.06 5.75 -10.03
C THR A 19 -0.04 6.89 -10.03
N PHE A 20 -0.13 7.81 -9.07
CA PHE A 20 0.77 8.97 -8.99
C PHE A 20 2.24 8.55 -8.86
N SER A 21 2.52 7.53 -8.05
CA SER A 21 3.88 7.06 -7.85
C SER A 21 4.48 6.37 -9.09
N HIS A 22 3.69 5.70 -9.94
CA HIS A 22 4.15 5.21 -11.24
C HIS A 22 4.38 6.35 -12.24
N LEU A 23 3.50 7.35 -12.25
CA LEU A 23 3.70 8.56 -13.07
C LEU A 23 4.98 9.29 -12.67
N MET A 24 5.27 9.39 -11.38
CA MET A 24 6.49 10.01 -10.88
C MET A 24 7.75 9.26 -11.34
N ALA A 25 7.74 7.92 -11.32
CA ALA A 25 8.83 7.11 -11.86
C ALA A 25 9.02 7.34 -13.37
N ALA A 26 7.91 7.44 -14.13
CA ALA A 26 7.96 7.73 -15.56
C ALA A 26 8.55 9.11 -15.85
N PHE A 27 8.09 10.15 -15.13
CA PHE A 27 8.63 11.51 -15.28
C PHE A 27 10.10 11.59 -14.88
N LEU A 28 10.52 10.87 -13.83
CA LEU A 28 11.92 10.80 -13.43
C LEU A 28 12.79 10.26 -14.58
N LEU A 29 12.38 9.18 -15.24
CA LEU A 29 13.11 8.62 -16.39
C LEU A 29 13.20 9.62 -17.57
N ILE A 30 12.11 10.33 -17.87
CA ILE A 30 12.08 11.35 -18.93
C ILE A 30 13.04 12.49 -18.59
N ILE A 31 12.95 13.04 -17.37
CA ILE A 31 13.80 14.15 -16.91
C ILE A 31 15.26 13.71 -16.90
N MET A 32 15.57 12.51 -16.37
CA MET A 32 16.93 11.99 -16.36
C MET A 32 17.50 11.83 -17.78
N GLY A 33 16.73 11.29 -18.72
CA GLY A 33 17.14 11.16 -20.11
C GLY A 33 17.38 12.52 -20.77
N ALA A 34 16.46 13.47 -20.58
CA ALA A 34 16.58 14.82 -21.15
C ALA A 34 17.77 15.60 -20.57
N VAL A 35 17.96 15.56 -19.25
CA VAL A 35 19.07 16.24 -18.57
C VAL A 35 20.40 15.62 -19.00
N SER A 36 20.48 14.29 -19.08
CA SER A 36 21.70 13.60 -19.53
C SER A 36 22.08 14.04 -20.95
N ALA A 37 21.14 14.01 -21.90
CA ALA A 37 21.37 14.49 -23.27
C ALA A 37 21.85 15.95 -23.32
N THR A 38 21.28 16.82 -22.48
CA THR A 38 21.63 18.24 -22.42
C THR A 38 23.06 18.45 -21.89
N ILE A 39 23.43 17.72 -20.83
CA ILE A 39 24.79 17.79 -20.25
C ILE A 39 25.82 17.31 -21.28
N ILE A 40 25.55 16.19 -21.97
CA ILE A 40 26.47 15.66 -22.98
C ILE A 40 26.64 16.62 -24.16
N LYS A 41 25.56 17.27 -24.61
CA LYS A 41 25.64 18.30 -25.65
C LYS A 41 26.50 19.49 -25.20
N ALA A 42 26.29 20.00 -23.98
CA ALA A 42 27.09 21.10 -23.44
C ALA A 42 28.58 20.71 -23.28
N LEU A 43 28.87 19.48 -22.88
CA LEU A 43 30.25 18.98 -22.77
C LEU A 43 30.91 18.75 -24.13
N ALA A 44 30.16 18.32 -25.15
CA ALA A 44 30.67 18.16 -26.52
C ALA A 44 31.14 19.50 -27.11
N GLU A 45 30.46 20.60 -26.80
CA GLU A 45 30.87 21.97 -27.18
C GLU A 45 32.23 22.36 -26.56
N THR A 46 32.60 21.76 -25.42
CA THR A 46 33.88 22.02 -24.73
C THR A 46 35.04 21.10 -25.16
N LYS A 47 34.89 20.29 -26.23
CA LYS A 47 35.87 19.31 -26.77
C LYS A 47 36.32 18.18 -25.82
N ALA A 48 35.96 18.20 -24.54
CA ALA A 48 36.36 17.20 -23.55
C ALA A 48 35.64 15.83 -23.68
N ALA A 49 34.55 15.75 -24.45
CA ALA A 49 33.63 14.58 -24.44
C ALA A 49 33.50 13.80 -25.76
N LEU A 50 34.36 14.04 -26.75
CA LEU A 50 34.23 13.48 -28.11
C LEU A 50 34.30 11.95 -28.22
N VAL A 51 34.83 11.24 -27.22
CA VAL A 51 35.16 9.80 -27.38
C VAL A 51 33.96 8.86 -27.16
N LYS A 52 32.82 9.31 -26.62
CA LYS A 52 31.66 8.42 -26.33
C LYS A 52 30.25 9.04 -26.54
N SER A 53 30.11 10.19 -27.20
CA SER A 53 28.84 10.93 -27.30
C SER A 53 27.65 10.11 -27.81
N ASP A 54 27.88 9.22 -28.78
CA ASP A 54 26.80 8.50 -29.47
C ASP A 54 26.12 7.45 -28.59
N ILE A 55 26.92 6.71 -27.81
CA ILE A 55 26.41 5.75 -26.82
C ILE A 55 25.54 6.49 -25.80
N PHE A 56 25.95 7.69 -25.42
CA PHE A 56 25.27 8.51 -24.45
C PHE A 56 23.95 9.10 -24.94
N PHE A 57 23.88 9.54 -26.20
CA PHE A 57 22.61 9.94 -26.81
C PHE A 57 21.67 8.76 -26.96
N GLY A 58 22.17 7.58 -27.33
CA GLY A 58 21.39 6.34 -27.39
C GLY A 58 20.78 6.00 -26.03
N VAL A 59 21.61 5.96 -24.98
CA VAL A 59 21.20 5.69 -23.60
C VAL A 59 20.17 6.72 -23.11
N SER A 60 20.43 8.02 -23.34
CA SER A 60 19.50 9.09 -22.97
C SER A 60 18.14 8.96 -23.68
N GLY A 61 18.16 8.64 -24.98
CA GLY A 61 16.96 8.40 -25.78
C GLY A 61 16.16 7.19 -25.28
N THR A 62 16.84 6.11 -24.88
CA THR A 62 16.16 4.93 -24.31
C THR A 62 15.42 5.25 -23.01
N TYR A 63 15.93 6.15 -22.16
CA TYR A 63 15.22 6.55 -20.93
C TYR A 63 14.01 7.40 -21.19
N VAL A 64 14.12 8.36 -22.11
CA VAL A 64 12.96 9.16 -22.53
C VAL A 64 11.89 8.23 -23.09
N LEU A 65 12.27 7.29 -23.96
CA LEU A 65 11.33 6.33 -24.54
C LEU A 65 10.72 5.40 -23.48
N ALA A 66 11.53 4.86 -22.57
CA ALA A 66 11.06 3.99 -21.49
C ALA A 66 10.11 4.73 -20.54
N GLY A 67 10.42 5.99 -20.19
CA GLY A 67 9.54 6.84 -19.39
C GLY A 67 8.22 7.13 -20.10
N ILE A 68 8.23 7.42 -21.41
CA ILE A 68 7.01 7.58 -22.21
C ILE A 68 6.19 6.29 -22.23
N ILE A 69 6.84 5.12 -22.40
CA ILE A 69 6.18 3.81 -22.38
C ILE A 69 5.52 3.55 -21.02
N ILE A 70 6.22 3.78 -19.90
CA ILE A 70 5.65 3.60 -18.55
C ILE A 70 4.50 4.58 -18.33
N LEU A 71 4.64 5.84 -18.75
CA LEU A 71 3.59 6.85 -18.65
C LEU A 71 2.34 6.40 -19.41
N PHE A 72 2.50 5.93 -20.66
CA PHE A 72 1.41 5.40 -21.47
C PHE A 72 0.76 4.17 -20.82
N ILE A 73 1.55 3.21 -20.35
CA ILE A 73 1.05 2.00 -19.67
C ILE A 73 0.26 2.39 -18.42
N THR A 74 0.81 3.31 -17.61
CA THR A 74 0.20 3.77 -16.36
C THR A 74 -1.14 4.43 -16.61
N ILE A 75 -1.26 5.28 -17.64
CA ILE A 75 -2.51 5.95 -17.99
C ILE A 75 -3.51 4.96 -18.58
N LYS A 76 -3.12 4.19 -19.60
CA LYS A 76 -4.01 3.28 -20.34
C LYS A 76 -4.50 2.11 -19.49
N TYR A 77 -3.62 1.55 -18.66
CA TYR A 77 -3.92 0.37 -17.83
C TYR A 77 -4.14 0.72 -16.35
N ASN A 78 -4.39 2.00 -16.01
CA ASN A 78 -4.58 2.48 -14.65
C ASN A 78 -5.56 1.62 -13.82
N LYS A 79 -6.71 1.29 -14.42
CA LYS A 79 -7.73 0.46 -13.75
C LYS A 79 -7.18 -0.92 -13.40
N GLN A 80 -6.39 -1.54 -14.28
CA GLN A 80 -5.83 -2.87 -14.05
C GLN A 80 -4.69 -2.84 -13.02
N ILE A 81 -3.87 -1.80 -13.03
CA ILE A 81 -2.76 -1.60 -12.09
C ILE A 81 -3.30 -1.40 -10.66
N THR A 82 -4.34 -0.57 -10.51
CA THR A 82 -4.91 -0.23 -9.20
C THR A 82 -5.87 -1.28 -8.63
N GLN A 83 -6.44 -2.15 -9.46
CA GLN A 83 -7.32 -3.24 -9.01
C GLN A 83 -6.55 -4.51 -8.68
N LYS A 84 -5.52 -4.86 -9.46
CA LYS A 84 -4.72 -6.07 -9.27
C LYS A 84 -3.30 -5.70 -8.86
N ARG A 85 -2.99 -5.94 -7.59
CA ARG A 85 -1.66 -5.70 -7.01
C ARG A 85 -0.53 -6.35 -7.80
N SER A 86 -0.75 -7.55 -8.35
CA SER A 86 0.25 -8.24 -9.17
C SER A 86 0.69 -7.41 -10.39
N ASN A 87 -0.22 -6.62 -10.99
CA ASN A 87 0.11 -5.75 -12.11
C ASN A 87 0.94 -4.55 -11.65
N SER A 88 0.61 -3.93 -10.51
CA SER A 88 1.44 -2.89 -9.90
C SER A 88 2.85 -3.41 -9.59
N THR A 89 2.95 -4.59 -8.96
CA THR A 89 4.23 -5.25 -8.64
C THR A 89 5.07 -5.52 -9.89
N LYS A 90 4.47 -6.02 -10.98
CA LYS A 90 5.18 -6.21 -12.24
C LYS A 90 5.73 -4.90 -12.79
N LEU A 91 4.95 -3.83 -12.74
CA LEU A 91 5.38 -2.51 -13.20
C LEU A 91 6.51 -1.95 -12.34
N ARG A 92 6.47 -2.13 -11.01
CA ARG A 92 7.55 -1.77 -10.09
C ARG A 92 8.87 -2.49 -10.41
N ILE A 93 8.79 -3.79 -10.63
CA ILE A 93 9.97 -4.60 -10.98
C ILE A 93 10.55 -4.09 -12.31
N PHE A 94 9.70 -3.80 -13.29
CA PHE A 94 10.11 -3.23 -14.57
C PHE A 94 10.78 -1.85 -14.40
N GLU A 95 10.22 -0.95 -13.58
CA GLU A 95 10.81 0.36 -13.27
C GLU A 95 12.22 0.22 -12.64
N ILE A 96 12.38 -0.71 -11.68
CA ILE A 96 13.69 -0.97 -11.04
C ILE A 96 14.68 -1.55 -12.04
N LEU A 97 14.26 -2.50 -12.89
CA LEU A 97 15.12 -3.09 -13.91
C LEU A 97 15.60 -2.07 -14.95
N LEU A 98 14.83 -1.00 -15.18
CA LEU A 98 15.25 0.10 -16.05
C LEU A 98 16.28 1.01 -15.36
N LEU A 99 16.13 1.31 -14.06
CA LEU A 99 17.01 2.24 -13.34
C LEU A 99 18.30 1.59 -12.81
N LEU A 100 18.27 0.31 -12.44
CA LEU A 100 19.38 -0.36 -11.76
C LEU A 100 20.65 -0.50 -12.62
N PRO A 101 20.59 -0.93 -13.90
CA PRO A 101 21.77 -0.99 -14.76
C PRO A 101 22.42 0.38 -14.95
N ILE A 102 21.62 1.45 -14.97
CA ILE A 102 22.09 2.83 -15.06
C ILE A 102 22.89 3.21 -13.84
N LEU A 103 22.33 2.95 -12.66
CA LEU A 103 22.99 3.26 -11.41
C LEU A 103 24.35 2.57 -11.37
N ILE A 104 24.40 1.29 -11.74
CA ILE A 104 25.65 0.52 -11.81
C ILE A 104 26.63 1.17 -12.79
N TYR A 105 26.18 1.47 -14.01
CA TYR A 105 27.01 2.09 -15.05
C TYR A 105 27.56 3.47 -14.61
N CYS A 106 26.70 4.34 -14.06
CA CYS A 106 27.10 5.65 -13.57
C CYS A 106 28.08 5.55 -12.40
N LEU A 107 27.95 4.56 -11.51
CA LEU A 107 28.91 4.34 -10.44
C LEU A 107 30.27 3.85 -10.97
N MET A 108 30.28 2.97 -11.97
CA MET A 108 31.51 2.48 -12.61
C MET A 108 32.29 3.60 -13.30
N GLU A 109 31.59 4.51 -13.98
CA GLU A 109 32.20 5.65 -14.68
C GLU A 109 32.39 6.88 -13.76
N GLN A 110 32.12 6.77 -12.45
CA GLN A 110 32.25 7.85 -11.45
C GLN A 110 31.35 9.07 -11.70
N TRP A 111 30.19 8.87 -12.31
CA TRP A 111 29.21 9.90 -12.63
C TRP A 111 28.22 10.05 -11.49
N TYR A 112 28.69 10.71 -10.42
CA TYR A 112 27.96 10.78 -9.16
C TYR A 112 26.62 11.51 -9.26
N VAL A 113 26.49 12.53 -10.13
CA VAL A 113 25.25 13.30 -10.25
C VAL A 113 24.11 12.45 -10.86
N PRO A 114 24.27 11.83 -12.04
CA PRO A 114 23.28 10.88 -12.57
C PRO A 114 23.05 9.66 -11.65
N ALA A 115 24.11 9.15 -11.00
CA ALA A 115 24.00 8.04 -10.06
C ALA A 115 23.11 8.42 -8.85
N ALA A 116 23.22 9.64 -8.33
CA ALA A 116 22.38 10.11 -7.23
C ALA A 116 20.90 10.15 -7.62
N TYR A 117 20.56 10.66 -8.82
CA TYR A 117 19.18 10.67 -9.30
C TYR A 117 18.61 9.26 -9.49
N ALA A 118 19.39 8.36 -10.10
CA ALA A 118 19.00 6.96 -10.27
C ALA A 118 18.78 6.27 -8.91
N GLY A 119 19.69 6.49 -7.96
CA GLY A 119 19.60 5.97 -6.60
C GLY A 119 18.36 6.44 -5.86
N ILE A 120 18.10 7.74 -5.85
CA ILE A 120 16.88 8.32 -5.23
C ILE A 120 15.63 7.75 -5.88
N GLY A 121 15.61 7.61 -7.21
CA GLY A 121 14.52 6.97 -7.94
C GLY A 121 14.24 5.54 -7.49
N ILE A 122 15.28 4.70 -7.42
CA ILE A 122 15.17 3.31 -6.97
C ILE A 122 14.67 3.26 -5.52
N PHE A 123 15.22 4.07 -4.61
CA PHE A 123 14.74 4.14 -3.23
C PHE A 123 13.26 4.54 -3.15
N GLY A 124 12.84 5.52 -3.94
CA GLY A 124 11.44 5.94 -4.02
C GLY A 124 10.51 4.81 -4.49
N ILE A 125 10.93 4.04 -5.51
CA ILE A 125 10.18 2.90 -6.02
C ILE A 125 10.13 1.76 -4.99
N LEU A 126 11.24 1.46 -4.31
CA LEU A 126 11.30 0.45 -3.25
C LEU A 126 10.40 0.84 -2.06
N TYR A 127 10.41 2.11 -1.67
CA TYR A 127 9.51 2.63 -0.63
C TYR A 127 8.04 2.46 -1.04
N ALA A 128 7.69 2.86 -2.26
CA ALA A 128 6.34 2.71 -2.77
C ALA A 128 5.92 1.23 -2.85
N PHE A 129 6.82 0.35 -3.29
CA PHE A 129 6.63 -1.09 -3.29
C PHE A 129 6.36 -1.65 -1.89
N TYR A 130 7.17 -1.26 -0.89
CA TYR A 130 6.98 -1.67 0.50
C TYR A 130 5.66 -1.16 1.09
N TYR A 131 5.31 0.09 0.79
CA TYR A 131 4.05 0.70 1.22
C TYR A 131 2.84 -0.04 0.64
N GLU A 132 2.88 -0.35 -0.65
CA GLU A 132 1.86 -1.17 -1.30
C GLU A 132 1.78 -2.58 -0.69
N PHE A 133 2.94 -3.17 -0.35
CA PHE A 133 3.01 -4.50 0.26
C PHE A 133 2.37 -4.53 1.66
N SER A 134 2.67 -3.54 2.49
CA SER A 134 2.33 -3.51 3.92
C SER A 134 0.86 -3.24 4.21
N SER A 135 0.15 -2.62 3.27
CA SER A 135 -1.25 -2.24 3.40
C SER A 135 -2.29 -3.37 3.35
N VAL A 136 -1.89 -4.60 2.98
CA VAL A 136 -2.80 -5.73 2.66
C VAL A 136 -2.81 -6.80 3.76
N LYS A 137 -2.81 -6.39 5.03
CA LYS A 137 -3.03 -7.34 6.12
C LYS A 137 -4.51 -7.38 6.44
N ASP A 138 -5.17 -8.49 6.12
CA ASP A 138 -6.56 -8.74 6.52
C ASP A 138 -6.72 -8.46 8.02
N LYS A 139 -7.60 -7.51 8.35
CA LYS A 139 -7.92 -7.22 9.75
C LYS A 139 -9.12 -8.06 10.12
N ILE A 140 -8.92 -8.97 11.05
CA ILE A 140 -9.93 -9.93 11.50
C ILE A 140 -10.35 -9.54 12.92
N VAL A 141 -11.64 -9.27 13.12
CA VAL A 141 -12.21 -9.20 14.46
C VAL A 141 -12.50 -10.63 14.91
N THR A 142 -11.96 -11.00 16.06
CA THR A 142 -12.22 -12.32 16.66
C THR A 142 -13.15 -12.12 17.85
N ILE A 143 -14.27 -12.83 17.86
CA ILE A 143 -15.24 -12.84 18.94
C ILE A 143 -15.19 -14.23 19.56
N ASP A 144 -14.79 -14.31 20.82
CA ASP A 144 -14.61 -15.57 21.53
C ASP A 144 -15.18 -15.51 22.96
N ASP A 145 -14.92 -16.57 23.72
CA ASP A 145 -15.40 -16.70 25.09
C ASP A 145 -14.79 -15.66 26.05
N LYS A 146 -13.63 -15.07 25.73
CA LYS A 146 -12.95 -14.08 26.57
C LYS A 146 -13.41 -12.65 26.26
N GLY A 147 -13.75 -12.38 25.01
CA GLY A 147 -14.17 -11.04 24.59
C GLY A 147 -14.09 -10.85 23.08
N ILE A 148 -13.83 -9.61 22.69
CA ILE A 148 -13.73 -9.18 21.30
C ILE A 148 -12.32 -8.64 21.06
N ASN A 149 -11.54 -9.33 20.23
CA ASN A 149 -10.26 -8.84 19.74
C ASN A 149 -10.49 -8.02 18.46
N ASN A 150 -10.18 -6.73 18.54
CA ASN A 150 -10.39 -5.73 17.52
C ASN A 150 -9.05 -5.08 17.11
N PRO A 151 -8.46 -5.51 15.98
CA PRO A 151 -7.16 -5.01 15.53
C PRO A 151 -7.19 -3.56 15.00
N GLN A 152 -8.36 -2.91 14.93
CA GLN A 152 -8.49 -1.50 14.52
C GLN A 152 -8.69 -0.54 15.70
N ALA A 153 -9.06 -1.02 16.88
CA ALA A 153 -9.20 -0.16 18.06
C ALA A 153 -7.83 0.13 18.71
N ARG A 154 -7.71 1.29 19.35
CA ARG A 154 -6.52 1.63 20.17
C ARG A 154 -6.28 0.60 21.28
N THR A 155 -7.35 0.04 21.82
CA THR A 155 -7.34 -1.11 22.72
C THR A 155 -7.75 -2.32 21.92
N ASN A 156 -6.78 -3.18 21.60
CA ASN A 156 -7.02 -4.34 20.74
C ASN A 156 -8.00 -5.36 21.34
N PHE A 157 -8.28 -5.31 22.63
CA PHE A 157 -9.17 -6.27 23.29
C PHE A 157 -10.26 -5.56 24.10
N LEU A 158 -11.50 -6.01 23.90
CA LEU A 158 -12.67 -5.63 24.70
C LEU A 158 -13.18 -6.87 25.44
N ALA A 159 -13.07 -6.86 26.77
CA ALA A 159 -13.73 -7.85 27.62
C ALA A 159 -15.25 -7.67 27.57
N TRP A 160 -15.99 -8.77 27.72
CA TRP A 160 -17.46 -8.78 27.65
C TRP A 160 -18.12 -7.85 28.67
N GLU A 161 -17.56 -7.71 29.87
CA GLU A 161 -17.98 -6.72 30.88
C GLU A 161 -18.16 -5.30 30.34
N LYS A 162 -17.31 -4.89 29.39
CA LYS A 162 -17.29 -3.54 28.82
C LYS A 162 -18.19 -3.41 27.61
N VAL A 163 -18.72 -4.52 27.08
CA VAL A 163 -19.56 -4.53 25.88
C VAL A 163 -21.03 -4.37 26.30
N LEU A 164 -21.66 -3.33 25.76
CA LEU A 164 -23.08 -3.07 26.00
C LEU A 164 -23.95 -3.82 25.00
N ARG A 165 -23.54 -3.79 23.73
CA ARG A 165 -24.27 -4.39 22.61
C ARG A 165 -23.33 -4.70 21.45
N LEU A 166 -23.62 -5.79 20.74
CA LEU A 166 -22.99 -6.14 19.47
C LEU A 166 -24.10 -6.36 18.44
N ILE A 167 -23.95 -5.74 17.26
CA ILE A 167 -24.90 -5.84 16.15
C ILE A 167 -24.13 -6.07 14.87
N VAL A 168 -24.61 -6.98 14.02
CA VAL A 168 -24.10 -7.16 12.66
C VAL A 168 -25.25 -6.96 11.68
N ARG A 169 -25.26 -5.83 10.98
CA ARG A 169 -26.34 -5.50 10.03
C ARG A 169 -25.79 -4.81 8.79
N HIS A 170 -26.32 -5.17 7.62
CA HIS A 170 -25.92 -4.58 6.33
C HIS A 170 -24.39 -4.60 6.09
N GLN A 171 -23.72 -5.69 6.48
CA GLN A 171 -22.25 -5.79 6.43
C GLN A 171 -21.51 -4.75 7.28
N ILE A 172 -22.13 -4.28 8.36
CA ILE A 172 -21.50 -3.40 9.34
C ILE A 172 -21.52 -4.10 10.69
N LEU A 173 -20.34 -4.28 11.28
CA LEU A 173 -20.18 -4.68 12.68
C LEU A 173 -20.21 -3.43 13.55
N THR A 174 -21.17 -3.37 14.46
CA THR A 174 -21.29 -2.32 15.47
C THR A 174 -21.08 -2.91 16.85
N ILE A 175 -20.09 -2.39 17.58
CA ILE A 175 -19.80 -2.76 18.97
C ILE A 175 -19.99 -1.49 19.81
N GLU A 176 -21.02 -1.53 20.66
CA GLU A 176 -21.27 -0.49 21.66
C GLU A 176 -20.61 -0.91 22.97
N ALA A 177 -19.77 -0.04 23.52
CA ALA A 177 -19.03 -0.29 24.74
C ALA A 177 -19.28 0.81 25.78
N GLN A 178 -19.01 0.49 27.04
CA GLN A 178 -19.13 1.43 28.15
C GLN A 178 -18.25 2.68 27.94
N GLY A 179 -18.66 3.78 28.58
CA GLY A 179 -17.96 5.06 28.46
C GLY A 179 -18.21 5.78 27.14
N ASN A 180 -19.42 5.62 26.57
CA ASN A 180 -19.85 6.26 25.33
C ASN A 180 -18.94 5.94 24.12
N LYS A 181 -18.44 4.71 24.05
CA LYS A 181 -17.56 4.25 22.97
C LYS A 181 -18.36 3.43 21.98
N LEU A 182 -18.36 3.87 20.72
CA LEU A 182 -19.00 3.17 19.61
C LEU A 182 -17.94 2.81 18.58
N TYR A 183 -17.84 1.53 18.24
CA TYR A 183 -16.97 1.02 17.20
C TYR A 183 -17.82 0.52 16.03
N GLN A 184 -17.61 1.06 14.84
CA GLN A 184 -18.30 0.65 13.62
C GLN A 184 -17.30 0.29 12.54
N TYR A 185 -17.47 -0.90 11.98
CA TYR A 185 -16.59 -1.44 10.96
C TYR A 185 -17.37 -2.01 9.80
N ASP A 186 -17.01 -1.58 8.59
CA ASP A 186 -17.44 -2.23 7.37
C ASP A 186 -16.83 -3.63 7.31
N LEU A 187 -17.65 -4.63 6.97
CA LEU A 187 -17.25 -6.01 6.79
C LEU A 187 -16.96 -6.27 5.31
N GLN A 188 -16.02 -7.18 5.05
CA GLN A 188 -15.70 -7.61 3.69
C GLN A 188 -16.95 -8.21 3.01
N ALA A 189 -17.26 -7.74 1.81
CA ALA A 189 -18.40 -8.24 1.03
C ALA A 189 -18.23 -9.72 0.66
N GLY A 190 -19.33 -10.48 0.68
CA GLY A 190 -19.36 -11.89 0.26
C GLY A 190 -18.88 -12.90 1.30
N GLN A 191 -18.55 -12.48 2.52
CA GLN A 191 -18.33 -13.42 3.62
C GLN A 191 -19.67 -13.99 4.10
N SER A 192 -19.74 -15.31 4.34
CA SER A 192 -20.91 -15.95 4.93
C SER A 192 -20.88 -15.71 6.43
N ILE A 193 -21.81 -14.91 6.94
CA ILE A 193 -21.90 -14.56 8.35
C ILE A 193 -23.17 -15.18 8.92
N ASP A 194 -23.01 -16.05 9.92
CA ASP A 194 -24.12 -16.48 10.75
C ASP A 194 -24.44 -15.39 11.80
N VAL A 195 -25.12 -14.34 11.34
CA VAL A 195 -25.47 -13.15 12.13
C VAL A 195 -26.25 -13.54 13.38
N ALA A 196 -27.23 -14.44 13.23
CA ALA A 196 -28.11 -14.85 14.32
C ALA A 196 -27.32 -15.54 15.43
N SER A 197 -26.40 -16.44 15.07
CA SER A 197 -25.54 -17.14 16.02
C SER A 197 -24.58 -16.19 16.74
N ILE A 198 -23.95 -15.26 16.02
CA ILE A 198 -23.01 -14.27 16.60
C ILE A 198 -23.73 -13.35 17.57
N GLU A 199 -24.88 -12.79 17.18
CA GLU A 199 -25.65 -11.87 18.03
C GLU A 199 -26.23 -12.59 19.25
N ALA A 200 -26.73 -13.81 19.09
CA ALA A 200 -27.22 -14.62 20.21
C ALA A 200 -26.09 -14.98 21.19
N PHE A 201 -24.90 -15.33 20.67
CA PHE A 201 -23.71 -15.60 21.48
C PHE A 201 -23.29 -14.35 22.27
N ALA A 202 -23.18 -13.20 21.60
CA ALA A 202 -22.82 -11.94 22.25
C ALA A 202 -23.86 -11.52 23.30
N ALA A 203 -25.15 -11.62 23.00
CA ALA A 203 -26.22 -11.29 23.94
C ALA A 203 -26.18 -12.19 25.20
N LYS A 204 -25.89 -13.49 25.01
CA LYS A 204 -25.70 -14.43 26.11
C LYS A 204 -24.51 -14.03 26.99
N ARG A 205 -23.34 -13.77 26.39
CA ARG A 205 -22.12 -13.37 27.11
C ARG A 205 -22.29 -12.06 27.88
N ILE A 206 -22.86 -11.04 27.23
CA ILE A 206 -23.16 -9.76 27.86
C ILE A 206 -24.09 -9.93 29.08
N LYS A 207 -25.09 -10.81 28.99
CA LYS A 207 -26.02 -11.08 30.09
C LYS A 207 -25.39 -11.86 31.24
N GLU A 208 -24.50 -12.80 30.94
CA GLU A 208 -23.76 -13.59 31.94
C GLU A 208 -22.81 -12.70 32.74
N GLU A 209 -22.01 -11.87 32.07
CA GLU A 209 -20.98 -11.06 32.75
C GLU A 209 -21.51 -9.77 33.37
N LYS A 210 -22.55 -9.14 32.80
CA LYS A 210 -23.19 -7.98 33.46
C LYS A 210 -23.81 -8.31 34.82
N LYS A 211 -24.20 -9.57 35.06
CA LYS A 211 -24.74 -10.00 36.34
C LYS A 211 -23.68 -10.08 37.44
N VAL A 212 -22.42 -10.26 37.08
CA VAL A 212 -21.30 -10.36 38.05
C VAL A 212 -21.04 -9.01 38.72
N ILE A 213 -21.34 -7.89 38.06
CA ILE A 213 -21.07 -6.52 38.55
C ILE A 213 -22.02 -6.08 39.69
N LYS A 214 -22.99 -6.92 40.10
CA LYS A 214 -24.09 -6.45 40.96
C LYS A 214 -23.87 -6.49 42.48
N ASN A 215 -22.77 -7.02 43.03
CA ASN A 215 -22.55 -7.05 44.49
C ASN A 215 -21.05 -7.09 44.85
N ASP A 216 -20.36 -5.96 44.78
CA ASP A 216 -19.06 -5.77 45.46
C ASP A 216 -19.00 -4.35 46.06
N TRP A 217 -20.06 -3.99 46.81
CA TRP A 217 -20.15 -2.84 47.70
C TRP A 217 -20.94 -3.25 48.94
#